data_AF-G8LW32-F1
#
_entry.id   AF-G8LW32-F1
#
_cell.length_a   1.000
_cell.length_b   1.000
_cell.length_c   1.000
_cell.angle_alpha   90.00
_cell.angle_beta   90.00
_cell.angle_gamma   90.00
#
_symmetry.space_group_name_H-M   'P 1'
#
loop_
_entity.id
_entity.type
_entity.pdbx_description
1 polymer ?
#
loop_
_entity_poly.entity_id
_entity_poly.type
_entity_poly.pdbx_seq_one_letter_code
_entity_poly.pdbx_strand_id
1 'polypeptide(L)'
;MFIIFGFNKQTLTKHGPVFRNRCDRCNNEELWLLFTRRTWFTLFFIPVIPYATQYLLVCPICSYGLVITREKFEELKKVADCNMDLINNRIDENEHKNRIIELTKGRNTNRYNDNDSYKYSGKTETQINYLRQMEEIQRAREEAARAEKNNSDV
;
A
#
# COMPACT_ATOMS: atom_id res chain seq x y z
N MET A 1 -32.39 -25.37 -28.25
CA MET A 1 -32.09 -24.47 -27.12
C MET A 1 -30.58 -24.52 -26.90
N PHE A 2 -29.86 -23.41 -27.14
CA PHE A 2 -28.41 -23.37 -26.98
C PHE A 2 -28.08 -22.82 -25.59
N ILE A 3 -27.42 -23.63 -24.75
CA ILE A 3 -26.84 -23.17 -23.49
C ILE A 3 -25.39 -22.80 -23.79
N ILE A 4 -25.06 -21.51 -23.67
CA ILE A 4 -23.69 -21.02 -23.83
C ILE A 4 -23.08 -20.89 -22.43
N PHE A 5 -22.13 -21.77 -22.12
CA PHE A 5 -21.30 -21.69 -20.92
C PHE A 5 -19.88 -21.27 -21.29
N GLY A 6 -19.24 -20.48 -20.43
CA GLY A 6 -17.87 -20.04 -20.59
C GLY A 6 -17.07 -20.26 -19.31
N PHE A 7 -15.79 -20.56 -19.47
CA PHE A 7 -14.82 -20.68 -18.39
C PHE A 7 -13.78 -19.58 -18.54
N ASN A 8 -13.04 -19.29 -17.46
CA ASN A 8 -11.86 -18.40 -17.48
C ASN A 8 -12.14 -16.88 -17.54
N LYS A 9 -13.33 -16.38 -17.19
CA LYS A 9 -13.50 -14.94 -16.96
C LYS A 9 -12.77 -14.55 -15.67
N GLN A 10 -11.79 -13.66 -15.75
CA GLN A 10 -10.99 -13.25 -14.59
C GLN A 10 -11.31 -11.81 -14.18
N THR A 11 -11.41 -11.58 -12.88
CA THR A 11 -11.53 -10.22 -12.30
C THR A 11 -10.39 -10.00 -11.33
N LEU A 12 -9.74 -8.83 -11.44
CA LEU A 12 -8.65 -8.42 -10.57
C LEU A 12 -9.12 -7.27 -9.67
N THR A 13 -9.03 -7.45 -8.36
CA THR A 13 -9.37 -6.44 -7.36
C THR A 13 -8.10 -5.94 -6.70
N LYS A 14 -7.86 -4.62 -6.72
CA LYS A 14 -6.74 -3.95 -6.04
C LYS A 14 -7.15 -3.60 -4.61
N HIS A 15 -6.36 -4.00 -3.62
CA HIS A 15 -6.60 -3.66 -2.21
C HIS A 15 -5.78 -2.46 -1.75
N GLY A 16 -4.53 -2.34 -2.20
CA GLY A 16 -3.69 -1.20 -1.84
C GLY A 16 -2.20 -1.56 -1.73
N PRO A 17 -1.35 -0.57 -1.44
CA PRO A 17 0.06 -0.79 -1.17
C PRO A 17 0.28 -1.34 0.24
N VAL A 18 1.26 -2.24 0.41
CA VAL A 18 1.48 -2.93 1.70
C VAL A 18 2.82 -2.56 2.34
N PHE A 19 3.92 -3.01 1.73
CA PHE A 19 5.27 -2.81 2.24
C PHE A 19 6.23 -2.61 1.09
N ARG A 20 7.37 -1.97 1.37
CA ARG A 20 8.47 -1.88 0.42
C ARG A 20 9.23 -3.18 0.36
N ASN A 21 9.49 -3.65 -0.85
CA ASN A 21 10.33 -4.81 -1.05
C ASN A 21 11.07 -4.70 -2.38
N ARG A 22 12.29 -5.21 -2.40
CA ARG A 22 13.07 -5.32 -3.62
C ARG A 22 12.49 -6.41 -4.52
N CYS A 23 12.26 -6.07 -5.79
CA CYS A 23 11.76 -7.03 -6.77
C CYS A 23 12.88 -7.90 -7.33
N ASP A 24 12.73 -9.22 -7.26
CA ASP A 24 13.72 -10.17 -7.82
C ASP A 24 13.85 -10.08 -9.34
N ARG A 25 12.87 -9.49 -10.04
CA ARG A 25 12.83 -9.39 -11.50
C ARG A 25 13.42 -8.09 -12.04
N CYS A 26 12.95 -6.94 -11.56
CA CYS A 26 13.42 -5.64 -12.03
C CYS A 26 14.41 -4.97 -11.08
N ASN A 27 14.69 -5.58 -9.94
CA ASN A 27 15.67 -5.13 -8.95
C ASN A 27 15.39 -3.77 -8.28
N ASN A 28 14.21 -3.19 -8.52
CA ASN A 28 13.77 -1.94 -7.93
C ASN A 28 13.10 -2.19 -6.56
N GLU A 29 13.19 -1.20 -5.68
CA GLU A 29 12.61 -1.24 -4.33
C GLU A 29 11.44 -0.27 -4.21
N GLU A 30 10.24 -0.82 -4.26
CA GLU A 30 9.00 -0.05 -4.29
C GLU A 30 7.94 -0.63 -3.35
N LEU A 31 6.86 0.13 -3.11
CA LEU A 31 5.69 -0.38 -2.39
C LEU A 31 4.95 -1.41 -3.24
N TRP A 32 4.92 -2.64 -2.77
CA TRP A 32 4.20 -3.71 -3.45
C TRP A 32 2.69 -3.58 -3.25
N LEU A 33 1.95 -3.94 -4.30
CA LEU A 33 0.50 -3.83 -4.34
C LEU A 33 -0.16 -5.19 -4.07
N LEU A 34 -1.18 -5.19 -3.23
CA LEU A 34 -1.99 -6.37 -2.92
C LEU A 34 -3.19 -6.48 -3.85
N PHE A 35 -3.39 -7.67 -4.41
CA PHE A 35 -4.47 -7.97 -5.34
C PHE A 35 -5.19 -9.28 -5.01
N THR A 36 -6.44 -9.37 -5.42
CA THR A 36 -7.19 -10.64 -5.50
C THR A 36 -7.61 -10.89 -6.94
N ARG A 37 -7.26 -12.06 -7.47
CA ARG A 37 -7.71 -12.55 -8.76
C ARG A 37 -8.78 -13.62 -8.57
N ARG A 38 -9.98 -13.37 -9.06
CA ARG A 38 -11.08 -14.34 -9.06
C ARG A 38 -11.34 -14.82 -10.48
N THR A 39 -11.48 -16.13 -10.65
CA THR A 39 -11.85 -16.77 -11.91
C THR A 39 -13.29 -17.26 -11.80
N TRP A 40 -14.10 -16.87 -12.76
CA TRP A 40 -15.55 -17.01 -12.76
C TRP A 40 -16.00 -18.02 -13.81
N PHE A 41 -16.98 -18.81 -13.42
CA PHE A 41 -17.85 -19.54 -14.32
C PHE A 41 -18.87 -18.56 -14.90
N THR A 42 -19.00 -18.55 -16.23
CA THR A 42 -19.96 -17.68 -16.91
C THR A 42 -21.09 -18.49 -17.53
N LEU A 43 -22.31 -18.02 -17.32
CA LEU A 43 -23.52 -18.54 -17.97
C LEU A 43 -24.11 -17.41 -18.82
N PHE A 44 -24.30 -17.64 -20.12
CA PHE A 44 -24.69 -16.59 -21.06
C PHE A 44 -23.81 -15.33 -20.95
N PHE A 45 -22.49 -15.51 -20.82
CA PHE A 45 -21.48 -14.45 -20.63
C PHE A 45 -21.57 -13.65 -19.31
N ILE A 46 -22.54 -13.97 -18.44
CA ILE A 46 -22.69 -13.37 -17.12
C ILE A 46 -21.85 -14.19 -16.12
N PRO A 47 -20.89 -13.58 -15.37
CA PRO A 47 -20.15 -14.26 -14.33
C PRO A 47 -21.07 -14.56 -13.16
N VAL A 48 -21.32 -15.85 -12.90
CA VAL A 48 -22.29 -16.27 -11.86
C VAL A 48 -21.57 -16.70 -10.60
N ILE A 49 -20.61 -17.63 -10.71
CA ILE A 49 -19.95 -18.24 -9.56
C ILE A 49 -18.44 -18.16 -9.73
N PRO A 50 -17.69 -17.59 -8.76
CA PRO A 50 -16.24 -17.68 -8.76
C PRO A 50 -15.80 -19.07 -8.30
N TYR A 51 -15.05 -19.79 -9.11
CA TYR A 51 -14.57 -21.15 -8.78
C TYR A 51 -13.10 -21.19 -8.35
N ALA A 52 -12.34 -20.13 -8.60
CA ALA A 52 -10.96 -20.01 -8.13
C ALA A 52 -10.67 -18.59 -7.65
N THR A 53 -10.01 -18.48 -6.49
CA THR A 53 -9.54 -17.22 -5.93
C THR A 53 -8.06 -17.34 -5.63
N GLN A 54 -7.28 -16.37 -6.11
CA GLN A 54 -5.84 -16.27 -5.88
C GLN A 54 -5.51 -14.91 -5.27
N TYR A 55 -4.60 -14.91 -4.32
CA TYR A 55 -4.10 -13.70 -3.66
C TYR A 55 -2.71 -13.41 -4.19
N LEU A 56 -2.50 -12.17 -4.62
CA LEU A 56 -1.31 -11.76 -5.37
C LEU A 56 -0.66 -10.55 -4.72
N LEU A 57 0.67 -10.58 -4.64
CA LEU A 57 1.53 -9.45 -4.31
C LEU A 57 2.25 -9.05 -5.59
N VAL A 58 2.05 -7.82 -6.07
CA VAL A 58 2.49 -7.40 -7.39
C VAL A 58 3.44 -6.21 -7.30
N CYS A 59 4.58 -6.30 -7.98
CA CYS A 59 5.50 -5.19 -8.18
C CYS A 59 4.86 -4.13 -9.10
N PRO A 60 4.78 -2.85 -8.69
CA PRO A 60 4.14 -1.80 -9.50
C PRO A 60 4.92 -1.45 -10.78
N ILE A 61 6.21 -1.78 -10.85
CA ILE A 61 7.07 -1.42 -11.98
C ILE A 61 6.98 -2.46 -13.10
N CYS A 62 7.27 -3.73 -12.80
CA CYS A 62 7.37 -4.77 -13.82
C CYS A 62 6.19 -5.76 -13.83
N SER A 63 5.17 -5.53 -12.99
CA SER A 63 3.99 -6.39 -12.86
C SER A 63 4.31 -7.85 -12.49
N TYR A 64 5.50 -8.12 -11.95
CA TYR A 64 5.84 -9.42 -11.38
C TYR A 64 4.97 -9.68 -10.15
N GLY A 65 4.25 -10.80 -10.16
CA GLY A 65 3.28 -11.16 -9.13
C GLY A 65 3.68 -12.44 -8.40
N LEU A 66 3.64 -12.42 -7.08
CA LEU A 66 3.81 -13.57 -6.20
C LEU A 66 2.45 -14.04 -5.70
N VAL A 67 2.16 -15.34 -5.80
CA VAL A 67 0.96 -15.92 -5.20
C VAL A 67 1.22 -16.16 -3.71
N ILE A 68 0.29 -15.71 -2.87
CA ILE A 68 0.37 -15.87 -1.41
C ILE A 68 -0.83 -16.67 -0.88
N THR A 69 -0.67 -17.20 0.34
CA THR A 69 -1.75 -17.91 1.03
C THR A 69 -2.82 -16.93 1.52
N ARG A 70 -4.01 -17.47 1.83
CA ARG A 70 -5.13 -16.68 2.34
C ARG A 70 -4.79 -16.03 3.69
N GLU A 71 -4.14 -16.78 4.57
CA GLU A 71 -3.77 -16.31 5.91
C GLU A 71 -2.83 -15.11 5.78
N LYS A 72 -1.82 -15.22 4.91
CA LYS A 72 -0.89 -14.11 4.66
C LYS A 72 -1.59 -12.93 4.01
N PHE A 73 -2.53 -13.18 3.10
CA PHE A 73 -3.33 -12.12 2.49
C PHE A 73 -4.16 -11.35 3.53
N GLU A 74 -4.85 -12.02 4.45
CA GLU A 74 -5.65 -11.38 5.51
C GLU A 74 -4.78 -10.49 6.41
N GLU A 75 -3.56 -10.94 6.75
CA GLU A 75 -2.60 -10.11 7.50
C GLU A 75 -2.21 -8.85 6.72
N LEU A 76 -1.80 -9.02 5.47
CA LEU A 76 -1.32 -7.93 4.63
C LEU A 76 -2.44 -6.97 4.23
N LYS A 77 -3.68 -7.46 4.15
CA LYS A 77 -4.86 -6.66 3.86
C LYS A 77 -5.11 -5.62 4.97
N LYS A 78 -4.94 -5.98 6.25
CA LYS A 78 -5.08 -5.02 7.35
C LYS A 78 -4.11 -3.84 7.22
N VAL A 79 -2.88 -4.12 6.80
CA VAL A 79 -1.89 -3.06 6.56
C VAL A 79 -2.24 -2.26 5.30
N ALA A 80 -2.64 -2.93 4.22
CA ALA A 80 -3.09 -2.25 3.00
C ALA A 80 -4.26 -1.29 3.28
N ASP A 81 -5.24 -1.72 4.07
CA ASP A 81 -6.39 -0.93 4.49
C ASP A 81 -5.92 0.30 5.29
N CYS A 82 -5.00 0.13 6.26
CA CYS A 82 -4.42 1.23 7.03
C CYS A 82 -3.66 2.23 6.14
N ASN A 83 -2.82 1.74 5.22
CA ASN A 83 -2.10 2.59 4.26
C ASN A 83 -3.07 3.35 3.35
N MET A 84 -4.15 2.71 2.91
CA MET A 84 -5.17 3.35 2.09
C MET A 84 -5.97 4.39 2.87
N ASP A 85 -6.26 4.17 4.15
CA ASP A 85 -6.92 5.17 4.99
C ASP A 85 -6.08 6.44 5.10
N LEU A 86 -4.76 6.31 5.23
CA LEU A 86 -3.86 7.46 5.23
C LEU A 86 -3.77 8.15 3.86
N ILE A 87 -3.63 7.40 2.77
CA ILE A 87 -3.61 7.96 1.40
C ILE A 87 -4.91 8.73 1.10
N ASN A 88 -6.04 8.23 1.61
CA ASN A 88 -7.34 8.85 1.46
C ASN A 88 -7.61 9.96 2.49
N ASN A 89 -6.62 10.35 3.29
CA ASN A 89 -6.71 11.37 4.35
C ASN A 89 -7.83 11.11 5.38
N ARG A 90 -8.12 9.83 5.67
CA ARG A 90 -9.11 9.43 6.68
C ARG A 90 -8.52 9.38 8.08
N ILE A 91 -7.21 9.19 8.18
CA ILE A 91 -6.44 9.15 9.43
C ILE A 91 -5.21 10.04 9.29
N ASP A 92 -4.67 10.50 10.41
CA ASP A 92 -3.43 11.27 10.44
C ASP A 92 -2.18 10.37 10.46
N GLU A 93 -1.01 10.97 10.23
CA GLU A 93 0.26 10.25 10.16
C GLU A 93 0.64 9.56 11.48
N ASN A 94 0.29 10.14 12.63
CA ASN A 94 0.62 9.56 13.94
C ASN A 94 -0.31 8.38 14.25
N GLU A 95 -1.61 8.52 13.95
CA GLU A 95 -2.58 7.45 14.10
C GLU A 95 -2.21 6.25 13.21
N HIS A 96 -1.83 6.49 11.96
CA HIS A 96 -1.32 5.45 11.07
C HIS A 96 -0.10 4.74 11.64
N LYS A 97 0.91 5.49 12.10
CA LYS A 97 2.13 4.92 12.69
C LYS A 97 1.81 3.99 13.87
N ASN A 98 0.92 4.41 14.76
CA ASN A 98 0.50 3.60 15.90
C ASN A 98 -0.20 2.30 15.45
N ARG A 99 -1.15 2.40 14.51
CA ARG A 99 -1.86 1.22 13.96
C ARG A 99 -0.90 0.24 13.29
N ILE A 100 0.07 0.72 12.50
CA ILE A 100 1.07 -0.14 11.85
C ILE A 100 1.95 -0.85 12.88
N ILE A 101 2.40 -0.16 13.93
CA ILE A 101 3.18 -0.75 15.02
C ILE A 101 2.40 -1.90 15.67
N GLU A 102 1.12 -1.69 15.98
CA GLU A 102 0.27 -2.73 16.55
C GLU A 102 0.09 -3.92 15.61
N LEU A 103 -0.19 -3.65 14.32
CA LEU A 103 -0.35 -4.69 13.30
C LEU A 103 0.92 -5.51 13.08
N THR A 104 2.10 -4.96 13.36
CA THR A 104 3.40 -5.61 13.13
C THR A 104 4.05 -6.19 14.40
N LYS A 105 3.54 -5.84 15.60
CA LYS A 105 4.07 -6.28 16.90
C LYS A 105 4.23 -7.81 16.98
N GLY A 106 5.42 -8.26 17.39
CA GLY A 106 5.74 -9.69 17.58
C GLY A 106 6.19 -10.43 16.32
N ARG A 107 6.40 -9.75 15.19
CA ARG A 107 6.92 -10.34 13.95
C ARG A 107 8.36 -9.89 13.72
N ASN A 108 9.20 -10.81 13.23
CA ASN A 108 10.59 -10.53 12.86
C ASN A 108 10.62 -9.71 11.55
N THR A 109 10.36 -8.41 11.64
CA THR A 109 10.15 -7.54 10.48
C THR A 109 11.21 -6.47 10.38
N ASN A 110 12.44 -6.86 10.04
CA ASN A 110 13.45 -5.95 9.48
C ASN A 110 13.00 -5.29 8.15
N ARG A 111 11.85 -5.70 7.58
CA ARG A 111 11.28 -5.16 6.33
C ARG A 111 10.17 -4.11 6.50
N TYR A 112 9.78 -3.78 7.73
CA TYR A 112 8.75 -2.77 8.04
C TYR A 112 9.31 -1.47 8.62
N ASN A 113 10.63 -1.29 8.59
CA ASN A 113 11.29 -0.03 8.93
C ASN A 113 11.38 0.84 7.69
N ASP A 114 10.29 1.51 7.32
CA ASP A 114 10.37 2.72 6.50
C ASP A 114 9.21 3.64 6.88
N ASN A 115 9.46 4.46 7.91
CA ASN A 115 8.45 5.22 8.63
C ASN A 115 7.78 6.35 7.82
N ASP A 116 8.18 6.59 6.56
CA ASP A 116 7.60 7.67 5.74
C ASP A 116 7.34 7.28 4.27
N SER A 117 7.45 5.99 3.88
CA SER A 117 7.43 5.61 2.46
C SER A 117 6.10 5.76 1.72
N TYR A 118 4.99 5.71 2.44
CA TYR A 118 3.65 5.84 1.85
C TYR A 118 3.28 7.29 1.51
N LYS A 119 3.93 8.29 2.13
CA LYS A 119 3.61 9.73 2.01
C LYS A 119 3.72 10.23 0.56
N TYR A 120 4.58 9.57 -0.20
CA TYR A 120 4.92 9.94 -1.57
C TYR A 120 4.36 8.97 -2.62
N SER A 121 3.60 7.95 -2.22
CA SER A 121 3.04 6.93 -3.12
C SER A 121 2.20 7.58 -4.24
N GLY A 122 2.60 7.36 -5.50
CA GLY A 122 1.89 7.87 -6.68
C GLY A 122 2.27 9.31 -7.10
N LYS A 123 3.27 9.93 -6.45
CA LYS A 123 3.80 11.24 -6.83
C LYS A 123 5.04 11.10 -7.71
N THR A 124 5.25 12.04 -8.63
CA THR A 124 6.46 12.09 -9.46
C THR A 124 7.66 12.55 -8.63
N GLU A 125 8.87 12.23 -9.06
CA GLU A 125 10.11 12.63 -8.36
C GLU A 125 10.19 14.15 -8.12
N THR A 126 9.74 14.95 -9.09
CA THR A 126 9.64 16.41 -8.95
C THR A 126 8.65 16.84 -7.86
N GLN A 127 7.48 16.20 -7.78
CA GLN A 127 6.50 16.46 -6.74
C GLN A 127 7.02 16.05 -5.36
N ILE A 128 7.77 14.94 -5.28
CA ILE A 128 8.40 14.46 -4.05
C ILE A 128 9.44 15.47 -3.56
N ASN A 129 10.34 15.93 -4.44
CA ASN A 129 11.37 16.90 -4.10
C ASN A 129 10.77 18.24 -3.65
N TYR A 130 9.72 18.70 -4.33
CA TYR A 130 8.99 19.91 -3.94
C TYR A 130 8.36 19.78 -2.54
N LEU A 131 7.70 18.67 -2.25
CA LEU A 131 7.10 18.42 -0.94
C LEU A 131 8.16 18.37 0.17
N ARG A 132 9.29 17.70 -0.08
CA ARG A 132 10.41 17.66 0.86
C ARG A 132 10.94 19.05 1.18
N GLN A 133 11.14 19.88 0.16
CA GLN A 133 11.59 21.27 0.33
C GLN A 133 10.59 22.11 1.13
N MET A 134 9.29 21.93 0.90
CA MET A 134 8.24 22.63 1.66
C MET A 134 8.23 22.22 3.15
N GLU A 135 8.40 20.93 3.44
CA GLU A 135 8.48 20.40 4.81
C GLU A 135 9.72 20.87 5.56
N GLU A 136 10.86 21.00 4.86
CA GLU A 136 12.09 21.59 5.42
C GLU A 136 11.90 23.06 5.79
N ILE A 137 11.26 23.84 4.91
CA ILE A 137 10.94 25.26 5.18
C ILE A 137 9.99 25.38 6.38
N GLN A 138 8.97 24.51 6.48
CA GLN A 138 8.04 24.51 7.62
C GLN A 138 8.76 24.20 8.93
N ARG A 139 9.60 23.16 8.97
CA ARG A 139 10.40 22.84 10.17
C ARG A 139 11.34 23.97 10.57
N ALA A 140 12.05 24.57 9.62
CA ALA A 140 12.93 25.70 9.90
C ALA A 140 12.17 26.90 10.48
N ARG A 141 10.96 27.18 9.99
CA ARG A 141 10.08 28.23 10.53
C ARG A 141 9.60 27.91 11.95
N GLU A 142 9.22 26.66 12.22
CA GLU A 142 8.81 26.22 13.55
C GLU A 142 9.97 26.27 14.56
N GLU A 143 11.16 25.85 14.14
CA GLU A 143 12.38 25.91 14.96
C GLU A 143 12.77 27.35 15.29
N ALA A 144 12.72 28.25 14.31
CA ALA A 144 12.93 29.68 14.53
C ALA A 144 11.89 30.25 15.52
N ALA A 145 10.61 29.92 15.36
CA ALA A 145 9.55 30.36 16.27
C ALA A 145 9.71 29.78 17.70
N ARG A 146 10.21 28.55 17.84
CA ARG A 146 10.54 27.96 19.15
C ARG A 146 11.76 28.63 19.78
N ALA A 147 12.79 28.93 19.00
CA ALA A 147 13.98 29.64 19.46
C ALA A 147 13.64 31.05 19.92
N GLU A 148 12.78 31.77 19.20
CA GLU A 148 12.28 33.09 19.58
C GLU A 148 11.50 33.06 20.90
N LYS A 149 10.60 32.06 21.09
CA LYS A 149 9.88 31.89 22.37
C LYS A 149 10.81 31.59 23.54
N ASN A 150 11.79 30.71 23.35
CA ASN A 150 12.75 30.38 24.40
C ASN A 150 13.64 31.58 24.79
N ASN A 151 13.87 32.51 23.86
CA ASN A 151 14.64 33.73 24.11
C ASN A 151 13.80 34.86 24.73
N SER A 152 12.47 34.80 24.65
CA SER A 152 11.56 35.75 25.31
C SER A 152 11.22 35.40 26.76
N ASP A 153 11.52 34.17 27.19
CA ASP A 153 11.29 33.66 28.55
C ASP A 153 12.53 33.75 29.47
N VAL A 154 13.60 34.43 29.02
CA VAL A 154 14.86 34.71 29.77
C VAL A 154 15.00 36.19 30.11
#